data_AF-A2F1M7-F1
#
_entry.id   AF-A2F1M7-F1
#
_cell.length_a   1.000
_cell.length_b   1.000
_cell.length_c   1.000
_cell.angle_alpha   90.00
_cell.angle_beta   90.00
_cell.angle_gamma   90.00
#
_symmetry.space_group_name_H-M   'P 1'
#
loop_
_entity.id
_entity.type
_entity.pdbx_description
1 polymer ?
#
loop_
_entity_poly.entity_id
_entity_poly.type
_entity_poly.pdbx_seq_one_letter_code
_entity_poly.pdbx_strand_id
1 'polypeptide(L)'
;MTNSSSFYFETPYFLIPWGLVMLLLSLAGLIVYHFHKQKDYNLFLTYIASLDVSLIIFCIATSLKCFLVGTKMVSFKYIRRGFFGVFERFFVLLRGVLCTFRWLCYFSNIWPIPTLMNFIARPKTTSCYIYIVMKCILLLWLLWDLAFSIQKYRVNSIVAVKAADPEKVVNECVICLNMPVEPVQLSCSHIFCYECAIRWLSLHPTCPMCAQPIAEQKYIEFSDGHIPLAALLSAY
;
A
#
# COMPACT_ATOMS: atom_id res chain seq x y z
N MET A 1 21.68 2.35 -16.81
CA MET A 1 20.87 1.41 -16.02
C MET A 1 21.38 1.50 -14.59
N THR A 2 20.79 2.39 -13.79
CA THR A 2 21.12 2.55 -12.37
C THR A 2 20.71 1.26 -11.66
N ASN A 3 21.68 0.54 -11.08
CA ASN A 3 21.43 -0.62 -10.23
C ASN A 3 20.46 -0.19 -9.12
N SER A 4 19.19 -0.57 -9.27
CA SER A 4 18.12 -0.26 -8.32
C SER A 4 18.43 -0.77 -6.92
N SER A 5 19.34 -1.74 -6.77
CA SER A 5 19.83 -2.26 -5.50
C SER A 5 20.74 -1.32 -4.71
N SER A 6 21.42 -0.33 -5.34
CA SER A 6 22.36 0.52 -4.60
C SER A 6 21.68 1.58 -3.73
N PHE A 7 20.45 1.97 -4.06
CA PHE A 7 19.64 2.91 -3.25
C PHE A 7 19.22 2.33 -1.88
N TYR A 8 19.39 1.03 -1.68
CA TYR A 8 18.96 0.33 -0.47
C TYR A 8 20.08 0.15 0.57
N PHE A 9 21.31 0.59 0.28
CA PHE A 9 22.43 0.47 1.25
C PHE A 9 22.45 1.59 2.28
N GLU A 10 22.12 2.81 1.87
CA GLU A 10 22.01 3.95 2.76
C GLU A 10 20.56 4.26 3.05
N THR A 11 20.28 4.60 4.31
CA THR A 11 18.98 5.15 4.67
C THR A 11 18.71 6.38 3.82
N PRO A 12 17.61 6.41 3.04
CA PRO A 12 17.30 7.55 2.20
C PRO A 12 16.75 8.68 3.07
N TYR A 13 17.61 9.31 3.87
CA TYR A 13 17.26 10.42 4.76
C TYR A 13 16.67 11.60 3.99
N PHE A 14 16.99 11.73 2.69
CA PHE A 14 16.38 12.71 1.79
C PHE A 14 14.85 12.57 1.66
N LEU A 15 14.25 11.42 2.02
CA LEU A 15 12.80 11.23 2.02
C LEU A 15 12.10 11.95 3.18
N ILE A 16 12.80 12.24 4.28
CA ILE A 16 12.20 12.87 5.47
C ILE A 16 11.68 14.29 5.14
N PRO A 17 12.46 15.18 4.50
CA PRO A 17 11.96 16.48 4.03
C PRO A 17 10.73 16.36 3.11
N TRP A 18 10.74 15.39 2.18
CA TRP A 18 9.59 15.13 1.32
C TRP A 18 8.34 14.69 2.11
N GLY A 19 8.52 13.86 3.14
CA GLY A 19 7.45 13.48 4.06
C GLY A 19 6.84 14.68 4.78
N LEU A 20 7.67 15.63 5.25
CA LEU A 20 7.22 16.88 5.85
C LEU A 20 6.43 17.76 4.87
N VAL A 21 6.90 17.88 3.62
CA VAL A 21 6.17 18.63 2.58
C VAL A 21 4.78 18.04 2.34
N MET A 22 4.67 16.71 2.24
CA MET A 22 3.38 16.03 2.06
C MET A 22 2.47 16.16 3.28
N LEU A 23 3.04 16.21 4.49
CA LEU A 23 2.29 16.49 5.71
C LEU A 23 1.74 17.92 5.73
N LEU A 24 2.54 18.91 5.32
CA LEU A 24 2.09 20.29 5.22
C LEU A 24 0.98 20.44 4.17
N LEU A 25 1.10 19.72 3.04
CA LEU A 25 0.08 19.69 2.01
C LEU A 25 -1.24 19.09 2.50
N SER A 26 -1.19 18.01 3.31
CA SER A 26 -2.41 17.43 3.90
C SER A 26 -3.05 18.34 4.95
N LEU A 27 -2.26 19.08 5.73
CA LEU A 27 -2.77 20.10 6.65
C LEU A 27 -3.42 21.26 5.89
N ALA A 28 -2.81 21.73 4.79
CA ALA A 28 -3.41 22.73 3.92
C ALA A 28 -4.75 22.24 3.33
N GLY A 29 -4.81 20.99 2.87
CA GLY A 29 -6.05 20.35 2.44
C GLY A 29 -7.12 20.30 3.54
N LEU A 30 -6.75 19.95 4.78
CA LEU A 30 -7.70 19.97 5.91
C LEU A 30 -8.23 21.37 6.23
N ILE A 31 -7.40 22.41 6.07
CA ILE A 31 -7.83 23.81 6.21
C ILE A 31 -8.84 24.16 5.13
N VAL A 32 -8.54 23.83 3.86
CA VAL A 32 -9.46 24.02 2.73
C VAL A 32 -10.77 23.27 2.96
N TYR A 33 -10.71 22.00 3.37
CA TYR A 33 -11.86 21.19 3.74
C TYR A 33 -12.73 21.84 4.83
N HIS A 34 -12.09 22.42 5.85
CA HIS A 34 -12.79 23.11 6.94
C HIS A 34 -13.51 24.37 6.45
N PHE A 35 -12.89 25.16 5.57
CA PHE A 35 -13.53 26.34 4.97
C PHE A 35 -14.67 25.95 4.01
N HIS A 36 -14.52 24.85 3.28
CA HIS A 36 -15.54 24.31 2.37
C HIS A 36 -16.62 23.46 3.06
N LYS A 37 -16.72 23.50 4.40
CA LYS A 37 -17.77 22.81 5.19
C LYS A 37 -19.19 23.37 4.99
N GLN A 38 -19.41 24.19 3.95
CA GLN A 38 -20.75 24.62 3.59
C GLN A 38 -21.60 23.42 3.13
N LYS A 39 -22.91 23.57 3.28
CA LYS A 39 -23.88 22.54 2.90
C LYS A 39 -23.94 22.47 1.37
N ASP A 40 -23.24 21.50 0.80
CA ASP A 40 -23.16 21.32 -0.65
C ASP A 40 -24.45 20.67 -1.19
N TYR A 41 -25.22 21.44 -1.95
CA TYR A 41 -26.40 20.93 -2.65
C TYR A 41 -26.09 20.49 -4.10
N ASN A 42 -24.92 20.86 -4.63
CA ASN A 42 -24.57 20.67 -6.04
C ASN A 42 -23.68 19.44 -6.22
N LEU A 43 -23.97 18.64 -7.25
CA LEU A 43 -23.19 17.47 -7.64
C LEU A 43 -21.69 17.77 -7.78
N PHE A 44 -21.36 18.88 -8.46
CA PHE A 44 -19.99 19.29 -8.71
C PHE A 44 -19.22 19.60 -7.42
N LEU A 45 -19.84 20.31 -6.47
CA LEU A 45 -19.21 20.63 -5.18
C LEU A 45 -19.00 19.37 -4.34
N THR A 46 -19.99 18.46 -4.32
CA THR A 46 -19.84 17.15 -3.67
C THR A 46 -18.68 16.35 -4.26
N TYR A 47 -18.52 16.37 -5.59
CA TYR A 47 -17.41 15.72 -6.27
C TYR A 47 -16.06 16.35 -5.90
N ILE A 48 -15.91 17.67 -6.01
CA ILE A 48 -14.66 18.39 -5.66
C ILE A 48 -14.27 18.12 -4.22
N ALA A 49 -15.21 18.16 -3.29
CA ALA A 49 -14.91 17.89 -1.90
C ALA A 49 -14.61 16.41 -1.62
N SER A 50 -15.15 15.46 -2.40
CA SER A 50 -14.72 14.06 -2.33
C SER A 50 -13.29 13.86 -2.88
N LEU A 51 -12.91 14.64 -3.88
CA LEU A 51 -11.56 14.66 -4.43
C LEU A 51 -10.57 15.27 -3.42
N ASP A 52 -10.93 16.36 -2.75
CA ASP A 52 -10.13 16.98 -1.69
C ASP A 52 -9.87 15.98 -0.53
N VAL A 53 -10.90 15.28 -0.05
CA VAL A 53 -10.74 14.20 0.95
C VAL A 53 -9.77 13.12 0.44
N SER A 54 -9.87 12.75 -0.84
CA SER A 54 -8.98 11.75 -1.43
C SER A 54 -7.52 12.22 -1.48
N LEU A 55 -7.30 13.49 -1.84
CA LEU A 55 -5.96 14.12 -1.85
C LEU A 55 -5.35 14.14 -0.45
N ILE A 56 -6.12 14.55 0.55
CA ILE A 56 -5.67 14.57 1.96
C ILE A 56 -5.21 13.18 2.39
N ILE A 57 -6.00 12.13 2.12
CA ILE A 57 -5.68 10.75 2.50
C ILE A 57 -4.40 10.27 1.83
N PHE A 58 -4.23 10.48 0.52
CA PHE A 58 -3.03 10.05 -0.19
C PHE A 58 -1.78 10.86 0.17
N CYS A 59 -1.93 12.15 0.49
CA CYS A 59 -0.83 12.96 1.03
C CYS A 59 -0.38 12.45 2.41
N ILE A 60 -1.33 12.09 3.28
CA ILE A 60 -1.03 11.46 4.58
C ILE A 60 -0.34 10.11 4.38
N ALA A 61 -0.85 9.26 3.49
CA ALA A 61 -0.26 7.96 3.17
C ALA A 61 1.20 8.11 2.68
N THR A 62 1.43 9.04 1.75
CA THR A 62 2.76 9.33 1.20
C THR A 62 3.71 9.88 2.26
N SER A 63 3.22 10.82 3.09
CA SER A 63 3.98 11.34 4.22
C SER A 63 4.41 10.22 5.17
N LEU A 64 3.47 9.38 5.60
CA LEU A 64 3.74 8.26 6.47
C LEU A 64 4.71 7.25 5.83
N LYS A 65 4.57 6.95 4.53
CA LYS A 65 5.52 6.12 3.77
C LYS A 65 6.94 6.69 3.83
N CYS A 66 7.11 7.99 3.55
CA CYS A 66 8.40 8.66 3.62
C CYS A 66 9.03 8.59 5.02
N PHE A 67 8.25 8.81 6.07
CA PHE A 67 8.73 8.69 7.45
C PHE A 67 9.09 7.25 7.82
N LEU A 68 8.27 6.26 7.47
CA LEU A 68 8.49 4.84 7.77
C LEU A 68 9.79 4.31 7.13
N VAL A 69 10.10 4.75 5.90
CA VAL A 69 11.36 4.41 5.22
C VAL A 69 12.53 5.23 5.78
N GLY A 70 12.37 6.55 5.92
CA GLY A 70 13.45 7.45 6.34
C GLY A 70 13.95 7.20 7.77
N THR A 71 13.07 6.78 8.68
CA THR A 71 13.40 6.49 10.09
C THR A 71 13.85 5.05 10.35
N LYS A 72 13.89 4.18 9.32
CA LYS A 72 14.13 2.72 9.45
C LYS A 72 13.10 1.94 10.27
N MET A 73 11.94 2.52 10.61
CA MET A 73 10.86 1.76 11.27
C MET A 73 10.41 0.57 10.40
N VAL A 74 10.38 0.75 9.08
CA VAL A 74 10.13 -0.32 8.10
C VAL A 74 11.46 -0.71 7.46
N SER A 75 12.09 -1.76 8.00
CA SER A 75 13.31 -2.34 7.41
C SER A 75 13.04 -2.93 6.02
N PHE A 76 14.08 -3.05 5.19
CA PHE A 76 14.04 -3.65 3.85
C PHE A 76 13.40 -5.04 3.82
N LYS A 77 13.55 -5.81 4.92
CA LYS A 77 12.87 -7.10 5.08
C LYS A 77 11.35 -6.98 4.94
N TYR A 78 10.75 -5.93 5.48
CA TYR A 78 9.30 -5.68 5.39
C TYR A 78 8.90 -5.15 4.02
N ILE A 79 9.74 -4.29 3.42
CA ILE A 79 9.53 -3.76 2.06
C ILE A 79 9.47 -4.91 1.05
N ARG A 80 10.47 -5.80 1.06
CA ARG A 80 10.56 -6.97 0.16
C ARG A 80 9.44 -7.98 0.33
N ARG A 81 8.86 -8.07 1.53
CA ARG A 81 7.67 -8.89 1.78
C ARG A 81 6.40 -8.34 1.13
N GLY A 82 6.42 -7.08 0.69
CA GLY A 82 5.28 -6.37 0.10
C GLY A 82 4.47 -5.55 1.09
N PHE A 83 5.09 -5.06 2.18
CA PHE A 83 4.41 -4.23 3.19
C PHE A 83 3.68 -3.02 2.57
N PHE A 84 4.32 -2.31 1.64
CA PHE A 84 3.71 -1.14 1.00
C PHE A 84 2.49 -1.49 0.14
N GLY A 85 2.45 -2.68 -0.48
CA GLY A 85 1.28 -3.12 -1.23
C GLY A 85 0.03 -3.33 -0.35
N VAL A 86 0.22 -3.79 0.90
CA VAL A 86 -0.85 -3.91 1.89
C VAL A 86 -1.21 -2.54 2.48
N PHE A 87 -0.20 -1.74 2.78
CA PHE A 87 -0.32 -0.39 3.31
C PHE A 87 -1.18 0.50 2.39
N GLU A 88 -0.90 0.52 1.09
CA GLU A 88 -1.65 1.34 0.14
C GLU A 88 -3.12 0.90 0.02
N ARG A 89 -3.39 -0.42 0.01
CA ARG A 89 -4.76 -0.96 0.00
C ARG A 89 -5.58 -0.52 1.20
N PHE A 90 -4.96 -0.41 2.37
CA PHE A 90 -5.62 0.12 3.56
C PHE A 90 -6.08 1.57 3.37
N PHE A 91 -5.23 2.44 2.79
CA PHE A 91 -5.61 3.83 2.51
C PHE A 91 -6.66 3.96 1.41
N VAL A 92 -6.62 3.10 0.38
CA VAL A 92 -7.67 3.04 -0.65
C VAL A 92 -9.01 2.64 -0.03
N LEU A 93 -9.02 1.70 0.92
CA LEU A 93 -10.23 1.30 1.65
C LEU A 93 -10.75 2.44 2.53
N LEU A 94 -9.87 3.09 3.30
CA LEU A 94 -10.21 4.24 4.13
C LEU A 94 -10.85 5.36 3.29
N ARG A 95 -10.25 5.68 2.14
CA ARG A 95 -10.80 6.64 1.16
C ARG A 95 -12.18 6.20 0.67
N GLY A 96 -12.32 4.93 0.28
CA GLY A 96 -13.59 4.37 -0.20
C GLY A 96 -14.71 4.55 0.82
N VAL A 97 -14.43 4.30 2.11
CA VAL A 97 -15.38 4.47 3.21
C VAL A 97 -15.73 5.95 3.43
N LEU A 98 -14.74 6.84 3.54
CA LEU A 98 -14.97 8.27 3.80
C LEU A 98 -15.72 8.96 2.65
N CYS A 99 -15.38 8.67 1.41
CA CYS A 99 -16.10 9.17 0.25
C CYS A 99 -17.54 8.63 0.23
N THR A 100 -17.74 7.35 0.59
CA THR A 100 -19.07 6.74 0.65
C THR A 100 -19.99 7.49 1.59
N PHE A 101 -19.54 7.81 2.80
CA PHE A 101 -20.32 8.60 3.76
C PHE A 101 -20.71 9.98 3.22
N ARG A 102 -19.81 10.68 2.53
CA ARG A 102 -20.11 12.00 1.95
C ARG A 102 -21.20 11.92 0.88
N TRP A 103 -21.08 10.99 -0.05
CA TRP A 103 -22.08 10.80 -1.11
C TRP A 103 -23.42 10.28 -0.57
N LEU A 104 -23.42 9.49 0.50
CA LEU A 104 -24.66 9.13 1.20
C LEU A 104 -25.39 10.37 1.74
N CYS A 105 -24.66 11.34 2.29
CA CYS A 105 -25.22 12.62 2.74
C CYS A 105 -25.88 13.39 1.59
N TYR A 106 -25.22 13.43 0.42
CA TYR A 106 -25.76 14.04 -0.79
C TYR A 106 -27.04 13.34 -1.28
N PHE A 107 -27.04 12.02 -1.48
CA PHE A 107 -28.21 11.29 -1.99
C PHE A 107 -29.39 11.25 -1.01
N SER A 108 -29.11 11.33 0.29
CA SER A 108 -30.15 11.40 1.33
C SER A 108 -30.62 12.82 1.64
N ASN A 109 -29.96 13.85 1.09
CA ASN A 109 -30.14 15.26 1.47
C ASN A 109 -29.99 15.51 2.99
N ILE A 110 -29.18 14.70 3.67
CA ILE A 110 -28.92 14.84 5.11
C ILE A 110 -27.50 15.36 5.31
N TRP A 111 -27.41 16.55 5.90
CA TRP A 111 -26.16 17.17 6.32
C TRP A 111 -26.33 17.77 7.71
N PRO A 112 -25.37 17.63 8.64
CA PRO A 112 -24.08 16.91 8.57
C PRO A 112 -24.23 15.37 8.56
N ILE A 113 -23.11 14.63 8.59
CA ILE A 113 -23.06 13.16 8.60
C ILE A 113 -24.10 12.60 9.58
N PRO A 114 -25.11 11.86 9.10
CA PRO A 114 -26.19 11.38 9.96
C PRO A 114 -25.69 10.30 10.91
N THR A 115 -26.21 10.30 12.13
CA THR A 115 -26.15 9.11 13.00
C THR A 115 -26.93 7.97 12.33
N LEU A 116 -26.52 6.72 12.62
CA LEU A 116 -27.14 5.53 12.03
C LEU A 116 -28.67 5.53 12.19
N MET A 117 -29.15 5.90 13.38
CA MET A 117 -30.59 5.99 13.68
C MET A 117 -31.30 7.03 12.80
N ASN A 118 -30.74 8.23 12.67
CA ASN A 118 -31.32 9.30 11.85
C ASN A 118 -31.32 8.94 10.35
N PHE A 119 -30.32 8.19 9.90
CA PHE A 119 -30.24 7.71 8.53
C PHE A 119 -31.27 6.62 8.22
N ILE A 120 -31.56 5.73 9.17
CA ILE A 120 -32.54 4.65 8.99
C ILE A 120 -33.97 5.19 9.04
N ALA A 121 -34.25 6.14 9.93
CA ALA A 121 -35.61 6.65 10.17
C ALA A 121 -36.19 7.45 9.00
N ARG A 122 -35.36 8.01 8.10
CA ARG A 122 -35.83 8.85 6.99
C ARG A 122 -36.07 8.04 5.71
N PRO A 123 -37.12 8.38 4.94
CA PRO A 123 -37.35 7.78 3.63
C PRO A 123 -36.20 8.14 2.68
N LYS A 124 -35.73 7.16 1.91
CA LYS A 124 -34.58 7.29 1.01
C LYS A 124 -35.07 7.33 -0.43
N THR A 125 -34.38 8.10 -1.26
CA THR A 125 -34.58 8.12 -2.72
C THR A 125 -34.10 6.80 -3.34
N THR A 126 -34.65 6.43 -4.50
CA THR A 126 -34.22 5.24 -5.26
C THR A 126 -32.73 5.28 -5.61
N SER A 127 -32.21 6.46 -5.99
CA SER A 127 -30.79 6.69 -6.26
C SER A 127 -29.89 6.39 -5.05
N CYS A 128 -30.36 6.67 -3.83
CA CYS A 128 -29.64 6.35 -2.60
C CYS A 128 -29.49 4.82 -2.42
N TYR A 129 -30.55 4.05 -2.67
CA TYR A 129 -30.49 2.58 -2.59
C TYR A 129 -29.54 1.99 -3.64
N ILE A 130 -29.62 2.44 -4.90
CA ILE A 130 -28.72 1.99 -5.97
C ILE A 130 -27.26 2.26 -5.58
N TYR A 131 -26.98 3.47 -5.08
CA TYR A 131 -25.66 3.86 -4.64
C TYR A 131 -25.14 3.00 -3.47
N ILE A 132 -25.98 2.73 -2.46
CA ILE A 132 -25.62 1.85 -1.33
C ILE A 132 -25.25 0.46 -1.84
N VAL A 133 -26.08 -0.15 -2.69
CA VAL A 133 -25.83 -1.50 -3.22
C VAL A 133 -24.53 -1.55 -4.01
N MET A 134 -24.34 -0.62 -4.94
CA MET A 134 -23.10 -0.50 -5.73
C MET A 134 -21.87 -0.36 -4.82
N LYS A 135 -21.94 0.51 -3.80
CA LYS A 135 -20.83 0.74 -2.88
C LYS A 135 -20.55 -0.42 -1.94
N CYS A 136 -21.58 -1.12 -1.47
CA CYS A 136 -21.40 -2.33 -0.68
C CYS A 136 -20.63 -3.39 -1.47
N ILE A 137 -20.98 -3.61 -2.74
CA ILE A 137 -20.27 -4.56 -3.62
C ILE A 137 -18.80 -4.15 -3.78
N LEU A 138 -18.54 -2.87 -4.09
CA LEU A 138 -17.18 -2.34 -4.27
C LEU A 138 -16.34 -2.43 -2.98
N LEU A 139 -16.91 -2.08 -1.82
CA LEU A 139 -16.21 -2.14 -0.53
C LEU A 139 -15.92 -3.58 -0.10
N LEU A 140 -16.85 -4.51 -0.34
CA LEU A 140 -16.62 -5.94 -0.09
C LEU A 140 -15.51 -6.49 -0.99
N TRP A 141 -15.50 -6.11 -2.27
CA TRP A 141 -14.43 -6.47 -3.18
C TRP A 141 -13.07 -5.95 -2.72
N LEU A 142 -13.00 -4.68 -2.29
CA LEU A 142 -11.76 -4.09 -1.79
C LEU A 142 -11.30 -4.68 -0.45
N LEU A 143 -12.25 -5.03 0.44
CA LEU A 143 -11.96 -5.77 1.68
C LEU A 143 -11.41 -7.16 1.38
N TRP A 144 -11.98 -7.85 0.40
CA TRP A 144 -11.48 -9.15 -0.05
C TRP A 144 -10.06 -9.04 -0.60
N ASP A 145 -9.78 -8.06 -1.46
CA ASP A 145 -8.44 -7.80 -1.99
C ASP A 145 -7.43 -7.47 -0.88
N LEU A 146 -7.81 -6.63 0.09
CA LEU A 146 -6.99 -6.34 1.26
C LEU A 146 -6.71 -7.62 2.07
N ALA A 147 -7.74 -8.44 2.36
CA ALA A 147 -7.57 -9.69 3.10
C ALA A 147 -6.65 -10.67 2.38
N PHE A 148 -6.81 -10.81 1.06
CA PHE A 148 -5.96 -11.66 0.24
C PHE A 148 -4.52 -11.16 0.18
N SER A 149 -4.30 -9.85 0.09
CA SER A 149 -2.96 -9.24 0.15
C SER A 149 -2.28 -9.48 1.51
N ILE A 150 -3.03 -9.38 2.62
CA ILE A 150 -2.55 -9.71 3.97
C ILE A 150 -2.17 -11.18 4.07
N GLN A 151 -2.97 -12.08 3.49
CA GLN A 151 -2.66 -13.51 3.46
C GLN A 151 -1.35 -13.78 2.69
N LYS A 152 -1.17 -13.18 1.50
CA LYS A 152 0.09 -13.28 0.74
C LYS A 152 1.27 -12.74 1.55
N TYR A 153 1.13 -11.59 2.18
CA TYR A 153 2.16 -10.99 3.04
C TYR A 153 2.53 -11.90 4.22
N ARG A 154 1.54 -12.54 4.85
CA ARG A 154 1.76 -13.54 5.90
C ARG A 154 2.52 -14.75 5.38
N VAL A 155 2.18 -15.28 4.21
CA VAL A 155 2.90 -16.40 3.59
C VAL A 155 4.35 -16.01 3.28
N ASN A 156 4.58 -14.82 2.69
CA ASN A 156 5.92 -14.30 2.42
C ASN A 156 6.75 -14.09 3.69
N SER A 157 6.12 -13.95 4.86
CA SER A 157 6.84 -13.88 6.13
C SER A 157 7.45 -15.21 6.56
N ILE A 158 6.87 -16.32 6.11
CA ILE A 158 7.24 -17.71 6.41
C ILE A 158 8.19 -18.27 5.34
N VAL A 159 8.19 -17.70 4.12
CA VAL A 159 8.71 -18.36 2.92
C VAL A 159 10.10 -17.87 2.43
N ALA A 160 10.94 -18.89 2.19
CA ALA A 160 12.14 -19.06 1.35
C ALA A 160 13.46 -18.35 1.64
N VAL A 161 13.46 -17.04 1.91
CA VAL A 161 14.69 -16.26 1.82
C VAL A 161 14.90 -15.46 3.10
N LYS A 162 15.82 -15.93 3.96
CA LYS A 162 16.22 -15.22 5.18
C LYS A 162 17.48 -14.41 4.89
N ALA A 163 17.65 -13.26 5.56
CA ALA A 163 18.95 -12.60 5.55
C ALA A 163 19.98 -13.56 6.20
N ALA A 164 21.11 -13.78 5.54
CA ALA A 164 22.18 -14.59 6.10
C ALA A 164 22.92 -13.81 7.19
N ASP A 165 23.38 -14.51 8.23
CA ASP A 165 24.25 -13.90 9.23
C ASP A 165 25.59 -13.52 8.58
N PRO A 166 26.14 -12.31 8.81
CA PRO A 166 27.34 -11.82 8.14
C PRO A 166 28.56 -12.74 8.39
N GLU A 167 28.63 -13.40 9.55
CA GLU A 167 29.71 -14.34 9.89
C GLU A 167 29.69 -15.64 9.08
N LYS A 168 28.54 -16.02 8.51
CA LYS A 168 28.38 -17.25 7.71
C LYS A 168 28.68 -17.04 6.22
N VAL A 169 28.95 -15.80 5.80
CA VAL A 169 29.21 -15.43 4.41
C VAL A 169 30.68 -15.64 4.11
N VAL A 170 31.07 -16.91 4.00
CA VAL A 170 32.46 -17.28 3.73
C VAL A 170 32.72 -17.47 2.22
N ASN A 171 31.68 -17.87 1.47
CA ASN A 171 31.82 -18.29 0.08
C ASN A 171 31.25 -17.25 -0.90
N GLU A 172 31.81 -17.23 -2.10
CA GLU A 172 31.30 -16.47 -3.24
C GLU A 172 29.92 -16.99 -3.68
N CYS A 173 29.09 -16.11 -4.24
CA CYS A 173 27.81 -16.52 -4.79
C CYS A 173 28.04 -17.32 -6.08
N VAL A 174 27.59 -18.58 -6.13
CA VAL A 174 27.78 -19.47 -7.30
C VAL A 174 27.05 -19.01 -8.58
N ILE A 175 26.13 -18.04 -8.48
CA ILE A 175 25.39 -17.51 -9.64
C ILE A 175 26.18 -16.38 -10.32
N CYS A 176 26.70 -15.43 -9.55
CA CYS A 176 27.42 -14.27 -10.08
C CYS A 176 28.94 -14.35 -9.92
N LEU A 177 29.46 -15.37 -9.24
CA LEU A 177 30.88 -15.62 -8.96
C LEU A 177 31.58 -14.41 -8.30
N ASN A 178 30.84 -13.68 -7.47
CA ASN A 178 31.34 -12.53 -6.72
C ASN A 178 30.96 -12.67 -5.25
N MET A 179 31.58 -11.85 -4.39
CA MET A 179 31.19 -11.74 -2.99
C MET A 179 29.68 -11.42 -2.87
N PRO A 180 28.93 -12.17 -2.06
CA PRO A 180 27.48 -12.01 -1.99
C PRO A 180 27.05 -10.61 -1.57
N VAL A 181 26.33 -9.91 -2.44
CA VAL A 181 25.70 -8.62 -2.12
C VAL A 181 24.31 -8.90 -1.55
N GLU A 182 24.06 -8.40 -0.33
CA GLU A 182 22.87 -8.75 0.47
C GLU A 182 22.66 -10.27 0.57
N PRO A 183 23.55 -10.96 1.29
CA PRO A 183 23.56 -12.41 1.35
C PRO A 183 22.26 -12.92 1.95
N VAL A 184 21.61 -13.83 1.24
CA VAL A 184 20.39 -14.47 1.69
C VAL A 184 20.55 -15.97 1.75
N GLN A 185 20.01 -16.54 2.82
CA GLN A 185 20.01 -17.96 3.09
C GLN A 185 18.66 -18.57 2.69
N LEU A 186 18.71 -19.59 1.84
CA LEU A 186 17.56 -20.40 1.46
C LEU A 186 17.19 -21.39 2.58
N SER A 187 16.00 -22.00 2.50
CA SER A 187 15.57 -23.04 3.47
C SER A 187 16.55 -24.22 3.57
N CYS A 188 17.28 -24.51 2.49
CA CYS A 188 18.33 -25.52 2.40
C CYS A 188 19.69 -25.08 2.97
N SER A 189 19.75 -23.93 3.67
CA SER A 189 20.94 -23.32 4.28
C SER A 189 21.98 -22.70 3.34
N HIS A 190 21.82 -22.83 2.03
CA HIS A 190 22.69 -22.24 1.02
C HIS A 190 22.54 -20.72 0.90
N ILE A 191 23.65 -20.01 0.65
CA ILE A 191 23.72 -18.54 0.62
C ILE A 191 23.99 -18.03 -0.81
N PHE A 192 23.26 -16.99 -1.22
CA PHE A 192 23.40 -16.33 -2.52
C PHE A 192 23.18 -14.82 -2.37
N CYS A 193 23.47 -14.03 -3.41
CA CYS A 193 22.97 -12.64 -3.48
C CYS A 193 21.44 -12.63 -3.54
N TYR A 194 20.79 -11.66 -2.92
CA TYR A 194 19.32 -11.54 -2.97
C TYR A 194 18.78 -11.51 -4.40
N GLU A 195 19.32 -10.65 -5.27
CA GLU A 195 18.86 -10.55 -6.66
C GLU A 195 19.08 -11.84 -7.45
N CYS A 196 20.23 -12.51 -7.23
CA CYS A 196 20.53 -13.78 -7.88
C CYS A 196 19.56 -14.89 -7.44
N ALA A 197 19.28 -14.99 -6.14
CA ALA A 197 18.33 -15.95 -5.61
C ALA A 197 16.91 -15.71 -6.16
N ILE A 198 16.41 -14.47 -6.13
CA ILE A 198 15.07 -14.14 -6.61
C ILE A 198 14.94 -14.39 -8.12
N ARG A 199 15.94 -13.98 -8.92
CA ARG A 199 15.94 -14.19 -10.37
C ARG A 199 15.92 -15.69 -10.70
N TRP A 200 16.74 -16.49 -10.02
CA TRP A 200 16.73 -17.93 -10.22
C TRP A 200 15.39 -18.56 -9.81
N LEU A 201 14.89 -18.24 -8.60
CA LEU A 201 13.66 -18.81 -8.06
C LEU A 201 12.41 -18.46 -8.87
N SER A 202 12.44 -17.32 -9.59
CA SER A 202 11.35 -16.93 -10.50
C SER A 202 11.24 -17.82 -11.75
N LEU A 203 12.33 -18.49 -12.14
CA LEU A 203 12.38 -19.39 -13.30
C LEU A 203 12.36 -20.86 -12.86
N HIS A 204 13.03 -21.16 -11.74
CA HIS A 204 13.24 -22.51 -11.24
C HIS A 204 13.01 -22.53 -9.72
N PRO A 205 11.94 -23.17 -9.20
CA PRO A 205 11.62 -23.20 -7.77
C PRO A 205 12.50 -24.20 -6.99
N THR A 206 13.79 -24.28 -7.31
CA THR A 206 14.76 -25.20 -6.73
C THR A 206 16.09 -24.49 -6.43
N CYS A 207 16.83 -24.98 -5.44
CA CYS A 207 18.16 -24.46 -5.10
C CYS A 207 19.17 -24.75 -6.23
N PRO A 208 19.97 -23.78 -6.70
CA PRO A 208 21.03 -24.00 -7.69
C PRO A 208 22.11 -25.01 -7.26
N MET A 209 22.35 -25.15 -5.94
CA MET A 209 23.41 -26.03 -5.42
C MET A 209 22.94 -27.45 -5.11
N CYS A 210 21.74 -27.62 -4.55
CA CYS A 210 21.27 -28.92 -4.07
C CYS A 210 19.98 -29.41 -4.73
N ALA A 211 19.43 -28.65 -5.68
CA ALA A 211 18.15 -28.93 -6.36
C ALA A 211 16.93 -29.11 -5.43
N GLN A 212 17.06 -28.84 -4.12
CA GLN A 212 15.93 -28.93 -3.19
C GLN A 212 14.85 -27.90 -3.56
N PRO A 213 13.56 -28.27 -3.49
CA PRO A 213 12.46 -27.37 -3.79
C PRO A 213 12.37 -26.27 -2.75
N ILE A 214 12.14 -25.05 -3.21
CA ILE A 214 12.01 -23.86 -2.37
C ILE A 214 10.64 -23.25 -2.63
N ALA A 215 9.94 -22.91 -1.55
CA ALA A 215 8.63 -22.28 -1.66
C ALA A 215 8.73 -20.92 -2.38
N GLU A 216 7.86 -20.70 -3.35
CA GLU A 216 7.87 -19.48 -4.15
C GLU A 216 7.35 -18.27 -3.34
N GLN A 217 7.98 -17.10 -3.52
CA GLN A 217 7.46 -15.85 -2.97
C GLN A 217 6.23 -15.41 -3.76
N LYS A 218 5.13 -15.10 -3.07
CA LYS A 218 3.91 -14.63 -3.73
C LYS A 218 4.04 -13.15 -4.05
N TYR A 219 3.96 -12.81 -5.34
CA TYR A 219 3.93 -11.42 -5.78
C TYR A 219 2.66 -10.69 -5.26
N ILE A 220 2.88 -9.49 -4.73
CA ILE A 220 1.84 -8.55 -4.28
C ILE A 220 1.93 -7.32 -5.18
N GLU A 221 0.88 -7.08 -5.97
CA GLU A 221 0.79 -5.88 -6.81
C GLU A 221 0.89 -4.61 -5.97
N PHE A 222 1.48 -3.56 -6.55
CA PHE A 222 1.78 -2.31 -5.88
C PHE A 222 2.75 -2.47 -4.69
N SER A 223 3.60 -3.51 -4.70
CA SER A 223 4.70 -3.68 -3.75
C SER A 223 5.59 -2.44 -3.63
N ASP A 224 5.71 -1.71 -4.73
CA ASP A 224 6.55 -0.52 -4.88
C ASP A 224 5.85 0.72 -4.29
N GLY A 225 4.57 0.57 -3.94
CA GLY A 225 3.68 1.59 -3.38
C GLY A 225 3.38 2.72 -4.35
N HIS A 226 3.31 2.43 -5.66
CA HIS A 226 2.85 3.38 -6.66
C HIS A 226 1.38 3.11 -6.97
N ILE A 227 0.50 4.05 -6.64
CA ILE A 227 -0.91 4.00 -7.01
C ILE A 227 -1.09 4.78 -8.33
N PRO A 228 -1.73 4.20 -9.37
CA PRO A 228 -1.97 4.93 -10.61
C PRO A 228 -2.87 6.15 -10.38
N LEU A 229 -2.61 7.25 -11.09
CA LEU A 229 -3.41 8.48 -11.01
C LEU A 229 -4.90 8.25 -11.31
N ALA A 230 -5.20 7.23 -12.12
CA ALA A 230 -6.56 6.77 -12.37
C ALA A 230 -7.31 6.43 -11.08
N ALA A 231 -6.64 5.86 -10.07
CA ALA A 231 -7.25 5.58 -8.78
C ALA A 231 -7.62 6.86 -8.03
N LEU A 232 -6.88 7.96 -8.21
CA LEU A 232 -7.16 9.26 -7.58
C LEU A 232 -8.37 9.94 -8.23
N LEU A 233 -8.45 9.89 -9.57
CA LEU A 233 -9.52 10.49 -10.36
C LEU A 233 -10.80 9.65 -10.41
N SER A 234 -10.67 8.35 -10.21
CA SER A 234 -11.81 7.47 -10.02
C SER A 234 -12.48 7.76 -8.68
N ALA A 235 -13.40 8.73 -8.67
CA ALA A 235 -14.30 8.98 -7.55
C ALA A 235 -15.57 8.12 -7.66
N TYR A 236 -15.45 6.90 -8.20
CA TYR A 236 -16.54 5.93 -8.16
C TYR A 236 -16.87 5.64 -6.72
#